data_AF-Q9HEY0-F1
#
_entry.id   AF-Q9HEY0-F1
#
_cell.length_a   1.000
_cell.length_b   1.000
_cell.length_c   1.000
_cell.angle_alpha   90.00
_cell.angle_beta   90.00
_cell.angle_gamma   90.00
#
_symmetry.space_group_name_H-M   'P 1'
#
loop_
_entity.id
_entity.type
_entity.pdbx_description
1 polymer ?
#
loop_
_entity_poly.entity_id
_entity_poly.type
_entity_poly.pdbx_seq_one_letter_code
_entity_poly.pdbx_strand_id
1 'polypeptide(L)'
;SHGIQAYRVSLHSILDSIELRQNDKALLFKSPNSKIEEISVVYFRTGYSPSHYPTSIQWSARLLIEESRAIKCPTVITQLAGCKKVQQVLCENNIINKFLPENISKSLKETFVSIYPLNKSLSGQEAYHLLMNNPQNYVLKPQREGGGNNIYGLNILSFLETISESQREQYILMEMIHPFLQTNTIVQNNELYHTNGGNELGIYGGYLLRTKDKDKNEGGVMIGCSSIDSCVLIP
;
A
#
# COMPACT_ATOMS: atom_id res chain seq x y z
N SER A 1 -24.17 -12.33 -11.16
CA SER A 1 -23.59 -13.69 -11.15
C SER A 1 -23.80 -14.42 -9.83
N HIS A 2 -23.76 -13.77 -8.66
CA HIS A 2 -23.87 -14.47 -7.36
C HIS A 2 -25.12 -14.16 -6.53
N GLY A 3 -26.05 -13.32 -7.03
CA GLY A 3 -27.27 -12.96 -6.28
C GLY A 3 -27.02 -12.15 -5.00
N ILE A 4 -25.82 -11.58 -4.83
CA ILE A 4 -25.44 -10.78 -3.65
C ILE A 4 -25.70 -9.30 -3.96
N GLN A 5 -26.49 -8.65 -3.11
CA GLN A 5 -26.73 -7.22 -3.17
C GLN A 5 -25.51 -6.44 -2.68
N ALA A 6 -25.14 -5.35 -3.37
CA ALA A 6 -24.04 -4.49 -2.98
C ALA A 6 -24.47 -3.02 -3.00
N TYR A 7 -23.93 -2.25 -2.06
CA TYR A 7 -24.15 -0.82 -1.94
C TYR A 7 -22.82 -0.08 -1.88
N ARG A 8 -22.77 1.09 -2.51
CA ARG A 8 -21.62 1.99 -2.46
C ARG A 8 -21.96 3.13 -1.50
N VAL A 9 -21.26 3.19 -0.37
CA VAL A 9 -21.49 4.20 0.67
C VAL A 9 -20.17 4.90 0.96
N SER A 10 -20.20 6.22 1.06
CA SER A 10 -19.03 7.00 1.46
C SER A 10 -18.81 6.88 2.97
N LEU A 11 -17.56 6.95 3.46
CA LEU A 11 -17.30 6.96 4.91
C LEU A 11 -18.05 8.08 5.64
N HIS A 12 -18.27 9.21 4.97
CA HIS A 12 -18.97 10.37 5.54
C HIS A 12 -20.43 10.07 5.85
N SER A 13 -21.12 9.33 4.97
CA SER A 13 -22.57 9.07 5.05
C SER A 13 -22.93 7.81 5.85
N ILE A 14 -21.94 7.10 6.41
CA ILE A 14 -22.18 5.86 7.15
C ILE A 14 -23.07 6.13 8.36
N LEU A 15 -22.76 7.17 9.14
CA LEU A 15 -23.49 7.45 10.38
C LEU A 15 -24.94 7.93 10.13
N ASP A 16 -25.28 8.33 8.90
CA ASP A 16 -26.63 8.77 8.53
C ASP A 16 -27.57 7.60 8.19
N SER A 17 -27.01 6.46 7.78
CA SER A 17 -27.76 5.37 7.13
C SER A 17 -27.40 3.97 7.63
N ILE A 18 -26.36 3.84 8.44
CA ILE A 18 -25.89 2.58 9.00
C ILE A 18 -25.81 2.70 10.52
N GLU A 19 -26.42 1.75 11.21
CA GLU A 19 -26.40 1.65 12.67
C GLU A 19 -25.81 0.33 13.14
N LEU A 20 -25.21 0.33 14.34
CA LEU A 20 -24.71 -0.85 15.01
C LEU A 20 -25.75 -1.36 16.02
N ARG A 21 -26.31 -2.55 15.75
CA ARG A 21 -27.27 -3.19 16.67
C ARG A 21 -26.54 -3.67 17.93
N GLN A 22 -26.95 -3.19 19.10
CA GLN A 22 -26.15 -3.35 20.33
C GLN A 22 -26.08 -4.79 20.86
N ASN A 23 -27.14 -5.57 20.69
CA ASN A 23 -27.23 -6.92 21.25
C ASN A 23 -26.25 -7.91 20.60
N ASP A 24 -25.94 -7.72 19.31
CA ASP A 24 -25.24 -8.74 18.53
C ASP A 24 -24.23 -8.16 17.52
N LYS A 25 -24.03 -6.84 17.58
CA LYS A 25 -23.06 -6.07 16.78
C LYS A 25 -23.27 -6.19 15.27
N ALA A 26 -24.49 -6.49 14.81
CA ALA A 26 -24.86 -6.42 13.40
C ALA A 26 -24.81 -4.97 12.88
N LEU A 27 -24.29 -4.77 11.67
CA LEU A 27 -24.46 -3.51 10.95
C LEU A 27 -25.78 -3.56 10.19
N LEU A 28 -26.66 -2.59 10.45
CA LEU A 28 -27.94 -2.46 9.78
C LEU A 28 -27.91 -1.25 8.87
N PHE A 29 -28.11 -1.47 7.58
CA PHE A 29 -28.20 -0.44 6.57
C PHE A 29 -29.65 -0.13 6.25
N LYS A 30 -30.03 1.14 6.36
CA LYS A 30 -31.30 1.65 5.86
C LYS A 30 -31.15 1.94 4.37
N SER A 31 -31.55 0.97 3.55
CA SER A 31 -31.50 1.10 2.09
C SER A 31 -32.37 2.27 1.59
N PRO A 32 -32.10 2.80 0.37
CA PRO A 32 -32.91 3.86 -0.23
C PRO A 32 -34.41 3.55 -0.32
N ASN A 33 -34.77 2.27 -0.41
CA ASN A 33 -36.17 1.81 -0.47
C ASN A 33 -36.79 1.64 0.94
N SER A 34 -36.18 2.21 1.98
CA SER A 34 -36.61 2.13 3.38
C SER A 34 -36.64 0.72 3.99
N LYS A 35 -36.02 -0.26 3.32
CA LYS A 35 -35.79 -1.59 3.87
C LYS A 35 -34.53 -1.58 4.74
N ILE A 36 -34.60 -2.17 5.93
CA ILE A 36 -33.44 -2.41 6.78
C ILE A 36 -32.79 -3.73 6.36
N GLU A 37 -31.50 -3.69 6.07
CA GLU A 37 -30.72 -4.84 5.62
C GLU A 37 -29.47 -5.02 6.48
N GLU A 38 -29.18 -6.26 6.88
CA GLU A 38 -27.95 -6.56 7.62
C GLU A 38 -26.76 -6.63 6.65
N ILE A 39 -25.69 -5.88 6.95
CA ILE A 39 -24.44 -5.92 6.20
C ILE A 39 -23.60 -7.09 6.72
N SER A 40 -23.32 -8.06 5.84
CA SER A 40 -22.44 -9.19 6.14
C SER A 40 -20.95 -8.90 5.87
N VAL A 41 -20.65 -8.05 4.88
CA VAL A 41 -19.28 -7.73 4.45
C VAL A 41 -19.12 -6.24 4.20
N VAL A 42 -18.05 -5.65 4.73
CA VAL A 42 -17.60 -4.30 4.38
C VAL A 42 -16.30 -4.40 3.57
N TYR A 43 -16.39 -4.01 2.30
CA TYR A 43 -15.25 -4.01 1.38
C TYR A 43 -14.71 -2.58 1.19
N PHE A 44 -13.52 -2.32 1.72
CA PHE A 44 -12.93 -0.99 1.68
C PHE A 44 -12.33 -0.69 0.30
N ARG A 45 -12.81 0.41 -0.31
CA ARG A 45 -12.20 1.06 -1.49
C ARG A 45 -11.73 2.49 -1.18
N THR A 46 -11.63 2.81 0.10
CA THR A 46 -11.17 4.08 0.69
C THR A 46 -10.57 3.77 2.06
N GLY A 47 -10.13 4.78 2.81
CA GLY A 47 -9.61 4.61 4.17
C GLY A 47 -8.14 4.18 4.27
N TYR A 48 -7.41 4.18 3.15
CA TYR A 48 -5.96 3.90 3.10
C TYR A 48 -5.06 5.15 3.11
N SER A 49 -5.64 6.34 3.05
CA SER A 49 -4.93 7.63 3.04
C SER A 49 -5.55 8.58 4.07
N PRO A 50 -4.76 9.44 4.74
CA PRO A 50 -5.29 10.48 5.63
C PRO A 50 -6.30 11.41 4.95
N SER A 51 -6.16 11.67 3.66
CA SER A 51 -7.09 12.52 2.90
C SER A 51 -8.52 11.94 2.84
N HIS A 52 -8.69 10.65 3.12
CA HIS A 52 -10.00 10.01 3.25
C HIS A 52 -10.67 10.25 4.61
N TYR A 53 -9.96 10.88 5.55
CA TYR A 53 -10.42 11.19 6.89
C TYR A 53 -10.31 12.70 7.17
N PRO A 54 -11.05 13.55 6.41
CA PRO A 54 -10.97 15.00 6.58
C PRO A 54 -11.52 15.49 7.92
N THR A 55 -12.43 14.74 8.56
CA THR A 55 -13.01 15.08 9.87
C THR A 55 -13.12 13.85 10.78
N SER A 56 -13.52 14.05 12.03
CA SER A 56 -13.78 12.96 12.99
C SER A 56 -14.91 12.02 12.55
N ILE A 57 -15.80 12.47 11.66
CA ILE A 57 -16.94 11.66 11.17
C ILE A 57 -16.44 10.37 10.52
N GLN A 58 -15.43 10.44 9.65
CA GLN A 58 -14.92 9.25 8.96
C GLN A 58 -14.17 8.31 9.93
N TRP A 59 -13.54 8.86 10.96
CA TRP A 59 -12.92 8.07 12.03
C TRP A 59 -13.97 7.32 12.84
N SER A 60 -15.04 7.99 13.26
CA SER A 60 -16.17 7.36 13.96
C SER A 60 -16.87 6.32 13.09
N ALA A 61 -17.06 6.59 11.80
CA ALA A 61 -17.60 5.63 10.85
C ALA A 61 -16.71 4.38 10.70
N ARG A 62 -15.38 4.57 10.63
CA ARG A 62 -14.44 3.45 10.60
C ARG A 62 -14.50 2.63 11.88
N LEU A 63 -14.55 3.28 13.04
CA LEU A 63 -14.67 2.60 14.33
C LEU A 63 -15.96 1.78 14.40
N LEU A 64 -17.11 2.37 14.04
CA LEU A 64 -18.41 1.67 14.01
C LEU A 64 -18.38 0.41 13.14
N ILE A 65 -17.71 0.48 11.98
CA ILE A 65 -17.51 -0.70 11.11
C ILE A 65 -16.67 -1.76 11.81
N GLU A 66 -15.52 -1.38 12.39
CA GLU A 66 -14.58 -2.34 12.99
C GLU A 66 -15.16 -3.01 14.24
N GLU A 67 -15.97 -2.30 15.04
CA GLU A 67 -16.69 -2.83 16.20
C GLU A 67 -17.80 -3.84 15.85
N SER A 68 -18.23 -3.86 14.59
CA SER A 68 -19.27 -4.77 14.13
C SER A 68 -18.76 -6.19 13.90
N ARG A 69 -19.71 -7.13 13.87
CA ARG A 69 -19.45 -8.52 13.45
C ARG A 69 -19.34 -8.71 11.94
N ALA A 70 -19.61 -7.69 11.13
CA ALA A 70 -19.46 -7.80 9.68
C ALA A 70 -18.01 -8.20 9.35
N ILE A 71 -17.82 -8.94 8.26
CA ILE A 71 -16.48 -9.30 7.78
C ILE A 71 -15.88 -8.06 7.12
N LYS A 72 -14.69 -7.64 7.54
CA LYS A 72 -13.99 -6.49 6.94
C LYS A 72 -12.95 -6.98 5.94
N CYS A 73 -12.94 -6.37 4.76
CA CYS A 73 -11.93 -6.59 3.73
C CYS A 73 -11.23 -5.27 3.39
N PRO A 74 -10.06 -4.97 4.01
CA PRO A 74 -9.43 -5.67 5.14
C PRO A 74 -9.93 -5.18 6.52
N THR A 75 -9.64 -5.92 7.59
CA THR A 75 -9.72 -5.42 8.98
C THR A 75 -8.65 -4.35 9.25
N VAL A 76 -8.80 -3.57 10.32
CA VAL A 76 -7.76 -2.59 10.73
C VAL A 76 -6.39 -3.25 10.99
N ILE A 77 -6.35 -4.44 11.61
CA ILE A 77 -5.10 -5.17 11.86
C ILE A 77 -4.45 -5.63 10.55
N THR A 78 -5.26 -6.13 9.61
CA THR A 78 -4.76 -6.54 8.29
C THR A 78 -4.25 -5.34 7.49
N GLN A 79 -4.91 -4.18 7.61
CA GLN A 79 -4.42 -2.95 7.00
C GLN A 79 -3.07 -2.52 7.60
N LEU A 80 -2.90 -2.61 8.93
CA LEU A 80 -1.63 -2.29 9.61
C LEU A 80 -0.51 -3.26 9.20
N ALA A 81 -0.82 -4.53 8.95
CA ALA A 81 0.15 -5.50 8.46
C ALA A 81 0.74 -5.12 7.08
N GLY A 82 0.01 -4.32 6.28
CA GLY A 82 0.47 -3.80 5.00
C GLY A 82 1.42 -2.59 5.09
N CYS A 83 1.67 -2.05 6.28
CA CYS A 83 2.54 -0.89 6.45
C CYS A 83 4.00 -1.21 6.05
N LYS A 84 4.68 -0.21 5.48
CA LYS A 84 6.08 -0.30 5.08
C LYS A 84 7.01 -0.65 6.25
N LYS A 85 6.68 -0.18 7.46
CA LYS A 85 7.41 -0.57 8.67
C LYS A 85 7.29 -2.06 8.97
N VAL A 86 6.11 -2.66 8.80
CA VAL A 86 5.94 -4.12 8.98
C VAL A 86 6.74 -4.86 7.93
N GLN A 87 6.71 -4.42 6.67
CA GLN A 87 7.55 -4.98 5.61
C GLN A 87 9.05 -4.95 5.99
N GLN A 88 9.56 -3.81 6.46
CA GLN A 88 10.95 -3.68 6.91
C GLN A 88 11.29 -4.63 8.06
N VAL A 89 10.44 -4.72 9.08
CA VAL A 89 10.67 -5.59 10.25
C VAL A 89 10.63 -7.06 9.85
N LEU A 90 9.79 -7.47 8.89
CA LEU A 90 9.77 -8.83 8.37
C LEU A 90 11.05 -9.21 7.60
N CYS A 91 11.76 -8.22 7.03
CA CYS A 91 13.07 -8.41 6.40
C CYS A 91 14.22 -8.53 7.41
N GLU A 92 14.01 -8.21 8.70
CA GLU A 92 15.04 -8.39 9.71
C GLU A 92 15.34 -9.87 9.98
N ASN A 93 16.58 -10.13 10.39
CA ASN A 93 17.07 -11.48 10.63
C ASN A 93 16.14 -12.29 11.54
N ASN A 94 15.71 -13.45 11.04
CA ASN A 94 14.88 -14.43 11.72
C ASN A 94 13.47 -13.96 12.18
N ILE A 95 13.01 -12.76 11.79
CA ILE A 95 11.66 -12.31 12.19
C ILE A 95 10.58 -13.07 11.43
N ILE A 96 10.69 -13.19 10.10
CA ILE A 96 9.71 -13.93 9.29
C ILE A 96 9.57 -15.41 9.72
N ASN A 97 10.66 -16.02 10.22
CA ASN A 97 10.68 -17.41 10.69
C ASN A 97 9.77 -17.63 11.92
N LYS A 98 9.36 -16.57 12.63
CA LYS A 98 8.43 -16.67 13.76
C LYS A 98 6.99 -16.91 13.30
N PHE A 99 6.67 -16.59 12.04
CA PHE A 99 5.31 -16.62 11.50
C PHE A 99 5.11 -17.75 10.48
N LEU A 100 6.19 -18.26 9.88
CA LEU A 100 6.12 -19.20 8.77
C LEU A 100 7.13 -20.36 8.93
N PRO A 101 6.81 -21.55 8.42
CA PRO A 101 7.76 -22.66 8.30
C PRO A 101 9.05 -22.26 7.58
N GLU A 102 10.15 -22.95 7.89
CA GLU A 102 11.49 -22.60 7.39
C GLU A 102 11.58 -22.63 5.86
N ASN A 103 11.01 -23.65 5.21
CA ASN A 103 11.04 -23.79 3.75
C ASN A 103 10.31 -22.64 3.03
N ILE A 104 9.17 -22.19 3.59
CA ILE A 104 8.42 -21.05 3.06
C ILE A 104 9.19 -19.75 3.33
N SER A 105 9.71 -19.58 4.54
CA SER A 105 10.50 -18.42 4.93
C SER A 105 11.73 -18.25 4.04
N LYS A 106 12.44 -19.33 3.70
CA LYS A 106 13.59 -19.31 2.81
C LYS A 106 13.22 -18.81 1.42
N SER A 107 12.18 -19.39 0.82
CA SER A 107 11.70 -19.01 -0.52
C SER A 107 11.21 -17.56 -0.56
N LEU A 108 10.56 -17.07 0.50
CA LEU A 108 10.13 -15.68 0.58
C LEU A 108 11.30 -14.71 0.69
N LYS A 109 12.33 -15.04 1.47
CA LYS A 109 13.52 -14.18 1.62
C LYS A 109 14.27 -13.95 0.30
N GLU A 110 14.19 -14.88 -0.65
CA GLU A 110 14.75 -14.71 -2.00
C GLU A 110 14.06 -13.58 -2.78
N THR A 111 12.86 -13.16 -2.37
CA THR A 111 12.12 -12.04 -2.98
C THR A 111 12.40 -10.69 -2.32
N PHE A 112 13.10 -10.68 -1.19
CA PHE A 112 13.34 -9.45 -0.43
C PHE A 112 14.54 -8.70 -1.00
N VAL A 113 14.40 -7.38 -1.10
CA VAL A 113 15.55 -6.48 -1.18
C VAL A 113 15.91 -5.99 0.22
N SER A 114 17.05 -5.31 0.35
CA SER A 114 17.48 -4.77 1.63
C SER A 114 16.56 -3.63 2.07
N ILE A 115 16.07 -3.69 3.31
CA ILE A 115 15.21 -2.65 3.91
C ILE A 115 15.70 -2.34 5.32
N TYR A 116 15.91 -1.06 5.60
CA TYR A 116 16.52 -0.58 6.83
C TYR A 116 15.62 0.43 7.56
N PRO A 117 15.64 0.44 8.91
CA PRO A 117 15.05 1.52 9.69
C PRO A 117 15.94 2.77 9.64
N LEU A 118 15.38 3.95 9.94
CA LEU A 118 16.15 5.18 10.16
C LEU A 118 16.14 5.60 11.64
N ASN A 119 16.66 4.73 12.51
CA ASN A 119 16.77 4.97 13.96
C ASN A 119 18.22 4.79 14.45
N LYS A 120 18.44 4.82 15.76
CA LYS A 120 19.78 4.73 16.37
C LYS A 120 20.36 3.31 16.48
N SER A 121 19.64 2.29 16.00
CA SER A 121 20.11 0.90 16.00
C SER A 121 21.31 0.72 15.06
N LEU A 122 22.03 -0.42 15.18
CA LEU A 122 23.12 -0.76 14.28
C LEU A 122 22.68 -0.77 12.81
N SER A 123 21.50 -1.33 12.52
CA SER A 123 20.93 -1.34 11.16
C SER A 123 20.57 0.06 10.66
N GLY A 124 20.14 0.95 11.57
CA GLY A 124 19.92 2.35 11.23
C GLY A 124 21.21 3.12 10.95
N GLN A 125 22.28 2.86 11.69
CA GLN A 125 23.60 3.43 11.42
C GLN A 125 24.15 2.98 10.06
N GLU A 126 23.96 1.70 9.72
CA GLU A 126 24.27 1.16 8.39
C GLU A 126 23.47 1.90 7.29
N ALA A 127 22.16 2.13 7.50
CA ALA A 127 21.34 2.87 6.55
C ALA A 127 21.90 4.27 6.25
N TYR A 128 22.34 5.00 7.28
CA TYR A 128 22.98 6.31 7.10
C TYR A 128 24.31 6.21 6.36
N HIS A 129 25.13 5.20 6.67
CA HIS A 129 26.39 4.96 5.96
C HIS A 129 26.14 4.68 4.46
N LEU A 130 25.14 3.86 4.13
CA LEU A 130 24.76 3.56 2.74
C LEU A 130 24.28 4.81 2.00
N LEU A 131 23.46 5.64 2.66
CA LEU A 131 22.98 6.91 2.09
C LEU A 131 24.09 7.93 1.83
N MET A 132 25.12 7.97 2.67
CA MET A 132 26.25 8.90 2.47
C MET A 132 27.13 8.50 1.28
N ASN A 133 27.22 7.19 1.00
CA ASN A 133 28.08 6.67 -0.07
C ASN A 133 27.35 6.53 -1.41
N ASN A 134 26.11 6.03 -1.42
CA ASN A 134 25.39 5.66 -2.64
C ASN A 134 23.88 5.97 -2.57
N PRO A 135 23.47 7.23 -2.30
CA PRO A 135 22.05 7.57 -2.10
C PRO A 135 21.17 7.22 -3.30
N GLN A 136 21.72 7.28 -4.53
CA GLN A 136 21.05 6.95 -5.79
C GLN A 136 20.49 5.52 -5.86
N ASN A 137 21.02 4.59 -5.06
CA ASN A 137 20.58 3.19 -5.03
C ASN A 137 19.44 2.94 -4.04
N TYR A 138 18.86 3.99 -3.46
CA TYR A 138 17.84 3.86 -2.42
C TYR A 138 16.61 4.72 -2.67
N VAL A 139 15.51 4.29 -2.06
CA VAL A 139 14.25 5.00 -1.96
C VAL A 139 13.84 5.08 -0.50
N LEU A 140 13.48 6.28 -0.05
CA LEU A 140 12.93 6.53 1.26
C LEU A 140 11.40 6.49 1.18
N LYS A 141 10.76 5.65 2.01
CA LYS A 141 9.31 5.43 1.97
C LYS A 141 8.65 5.79 3.30
N PRO A 142 7.65 6.70 3.32
CA PRO A 142 6.81 6.93 4.50
C PRO A 142 5.78 5.81 4.69
N GLN A 143 5.10 5.81 5.84
CA GLN A 143 3.95 4.93 6.12
C GLN A 143 2.67 5.41 5.41
N ARG A 144 2.71 5.48 4.07
CA ARG A 144 1.61 5.90 3.22
C ARG A 144 1.39 4.91 2.07
N GLU A 145 0.16 4.84 1.60
CA GLU A 145 -0.26 4.04 0.44
C GLU A 145 -0.82 4.96 -0.66
N GLY A 146 -0.95 4.42 -1.89
CA GLY A 146 -1.59 5.12 -3.01
C GLY A 146 -0.65 5.84 -3.97
N GLY A 147 0.67 5.67 -3.83
CA GLY A 147 1.69 6.26 -4.71
C GLY A 147 1.94 7.75 -4.45
N GLY A 148 3.07 8.26 -4.96
CA GLY A 148 3.43 9.67 -4.91
C GLY A 148 4.08 10.15 -3.60
N ASN A 149 4.42 9.25 -2.69
CA ASN A 149 4.92 9.61 -1.35
C ASN A 149 6.42 9.32 -1.13
N ASN A 150 7.08 8.66 -2.08
CA ASN A 150 8.46 8.23 -1.91
C ASN A 150 9.44 9.34 -2.28
N ILE A 151 10.63 9.30 -1.69
CA ILE A 151 11.75 10.20 -1.99
C ILE A 151 12.91 9.35 -2.51
N TYR A 152 13.54 9.77 -3.59
CA TYR A 152 14.48 8.93 -4.35
C TYR A 152 15.86 9.56 -4.42
N GLY A 153 16.89 8.72 -4.33
CA GLY A 153 18.25 9.12 -4.65
C GLY A 153 18.79 10.27 -3.79
N LEU A 154 19.49 11.20 -4.44
CA LEU A 154 20.10 12.36 -3.79
C LEU A 154 19.09 13.25 -3.04
N ASN A 155 17.82 13.27 -3.46
CA ASN A 155 16.76 14.03 -2.79
C ASN A 155 16.49 13.53 -1.37
N ILE A 156 16.88 12.29 -1.05
CA ILE A 156 16.76 11.73 0.31
C ILE A 156 17.58 12.56 1.28
N LEU A 157 18.83 12.90 0.95
CA LEU A 157 19.72 13.63 1.84
C LEU A 157 19.16 15.02 2.17
N SER A 158 18.78 15.77 1.14
CA SER A 158 18.15 17.09 1.31
C SER A 158 16.85 17.00 2.11
N PHE A 159 16.05 15.96 1.91
CA PHE A 159 14.83 15.77 2.69
C PHE A 159 15.12 15.50 4.18
N LEU A 160 16.11 14.67 4.49
CA LEU A 160 16.46 14.34 5.88
C LEU A 160 16.96 15.54 6.68
N GLU A 161 17.50 16.57 6.00
CA GLU A 161 17.87 17.86 6.61
C GLU A 161 16.65 18.69 7.05
N THR A 162 15.48 18.47 6.43
CA THR A 162 14.25 19.22 6.73
C THR A 162 13.45 18.67 7.91
N ILE A 163 13.82 17.49 8.42
CA ILE A 163 13.08 16.79 9.49
C ILE A 163 13.97 16.41 10.67
N SER A 164 13.39 16.35 11.86
CA SER A 164 14.11 15.95 13.08
C SER A 164 14.47 14.47 13.06
N GLU A 165 15.46 14.06 13.87
CA GLU A 165 15.80 12.64 14.05
C GLU A 165 14.58 11.79 14.43
N SER A 166 13.71 12.30 15.32
CA SER A 166 12.49 11.60 15.73
C SER A 166 11.48 11.42 14.58
N GLN A 167 11.44 12.35 13.63
CA GLN A 167 10.58 12.22 12.44
C GLN A 167 11.16 11.24 11.42
N ARG A 168 12.49 11.07 11.35
CA ARG A 168 13.14 10.12 10.44
C ARG A 168 12.71 8.68 10.71
N GLU A 169 12.41 8.33 11.96
CA GLU A 169 11.93 6.99 12.35
C GLU A 169 10.58 6.61 11.73
N GLN A 170 9.83 7.57 11.18
CA GLN A 170 8.57 7.32 10.46
C GLN A 170 8.79 6.74 9.04
N TYR A 171 10.04 6.72 8.58
CA TYR A 171 10.42 6.27 7.25
C TYR A 171 11.19 4.94 7.31
N ILE A 172 11.16 4.23 6.20
CA ILE A 172 12.07 3.11 5.93
C ILE A 172 12.96 3.48 4.74
N LEU A 173 14.20 3.02 4.77
CA LEU A 173 15.10 3.07 3.62
C LEU A 173 15.05 1.72 2.92
N MET A 174 14.75 1.72 1.63
CA MET A 174 14.68 0.49 0.84
C MET A 174 15.64 0.59 -0.33
N GLU A 175 16.39 -0.49 -0.58
CA GLU A 175 17.20 -0.66 -1.78
C GLU A 175 16.34 -0.55 -3.04
N MET A 176 16.83 0.17 -4.03
CA MET A 176 16.14 0.38 -5.30
C MET A 176 16.22 -0.88 -6.16
N ILE A 177 15.07 -1.32 -6.66
CA ILE A 177 15.00 -2.40 -7.64
C ILE A 177 15.26 -1.78 -9.02
N HIS A 178 16.23 -2.32 -9.74
CA HIS A 178 16.56 -1.93 -11.11
C HIS A 178 16.00 -2.97 -12.09
N PRO A 179 14.76 -2.79 -12.61
CA PRO A 179 14.14 -3.77 -13.50
C PRO A 179 14.82 -3.76 -14.89
N PHE A 180 14.64 -4.86 -15.62
CA PHE A 180 14.92 -4.87 -17.05
C PHE A 180 14.00 -3.88 -17.76
N LEU A 181 14.57 -3.04 -18.63
CA LEU A 181 13.81 -2.07 -19.41
C LEU A 181 13.42 -2.66 -20.75
N GLN A 182 12.15 -2.47 -21.11
CA GLN A 182 11.61 -2.92 -22.38
C GLN A 182 10.99 -1.75 -23.13
N THR A 183 11.24 -1.71 -24.45
CA THR A 183 10.54 -0.78 -25.33
C THR A 183 9.08 -1.18 -25.45
N ASN A 184 8.18 -0.24 -25.22
CA ASN A 184 6.74 -0.44 -25.27
C ASN A 184 6.05 0.81 -25.83
N THR A 185 4.77 0.71 -26.18
CA THR A 185 3.92 1.84 -26.58
C THR A 185 2.77 1.96 -25.59
N ILE A 186 2.73 3.07 -24.88
CA ILE A 186 1.65 3.42 -23.95
C ILE A 186 0.61 4.26 -24.69
N VAL A 187 -0.67 3.94 -24.49
CA VAL A 187 -1.79 4.77 -24.93
C VAL A 187 -2.34 5.54 -23.74
N GLN A 188 -2.28 6.86 -23.77
CA GLN A 188 -2.80 7.72 -22.72
C GLN A 188 -3.47 8.94 -23.32
N ASN A 189 -4.68 9.29 -22.88
CA ASN A 189 -5.43 10.44 -23.38
C ASN A 189 -5.56 10.49 -24.92
N ASN A 190 -5.76 9.34 -25.55
CA ASN A 190 -5.80 9.16 -27.01
C ASN A 190 -4.49 9.49 -27.75
N GLU A 191 -3.37 9.57 -27.04
CA GLU A 191 -2.04 9.77 -27.61
C GLU A 191 -1.17 8.52 -27.41
N LEU A 192 -0.23 8.33 -28.34
CA LEU A 192 0.76 7.25 -28.30
C LEU A 192 2.08 7.76 -27.74
N TYR A 193 2.59 7.07 -26.73
CA TYR A 193 3.86 7.35 -26.10
C TYR A 193 4.77 6.14 -26.25
N HIS A 194 5.85 6.29 -27.00
CA HIS A 194 6.91 5.28 -27.03
C HIS A 194 7.74 5.41 -25.76
N THR A 195 7.79 4.33 -24.98
CA THR A 195 8.48 4.29 -23.70
C THR A 195 9.57 3.24 -23.71
N ASN A 196 10.64 3.48 -22.97
CA ASN A 196 11.57 2.44 -22.56
C ASN A 196 11.43 2.29 -21.04
N GLY A 197 10.66 1.29 -20.63
CA GLY A 197 10.03 1.27 -19.31
C GLY A 197 10.26 -0.02 -18.54
N GLY A 198 10.09 0.06 -17.23
CA GLY A 198 10.11 -1.09 -16.33
C GLY A 198 8.69 -1.57 -16.03
N ASN A 199 8.57 -2.88 -15.78
CA ASN A 199 7.30 -3.53 -15.45
C ASN A 199 7.24 -3.88 -13.96
N GLU A 200 6.09 -3.69 -13.34
CA GLU A 200 5.79 -4.08 -11.96
C GLU A 200 4.62 -5.06 -11.92
N LEU A 201 4.89 -6.31 -11.53
CA LEU A 201 3.92 -7.41 -11.48
C LEU A 201 3.30 -7.52 -10.08
N GLY A 202 1.96 -7.43 -10.00
CA GLY A 202 1.18 -7.70 -8.80
C GLY A 202 0.38 -9.00 -8.90
N ILE A 203 0.26 -9.75 -7.80
CA ILE A 203 -0.42 -11.06 -7.74
C ILE A 203 -1.58 -11.01 -6.72
N TYR A 204 -2.80 -11.40 -7.13
CA TYR A 204 -4.03 -11.30 -6.33
C TYR A 204 -4.93 -12.56 -6.36
N GLY A 205 -4.43 -13.67 -6.91
CA GLY A 205 -5.22 -14.83 -7.38
C GLY A 205 -5.38 -14.87 -8.90
N GLY A 206 -5.12 -13.73 -9.55
CA GLY A 206 -4.63 -13.59 -10.91
C GLY A 206 -3.41 -12.65 -10.89
N TYR A 207 -3.20 -11.88 -11.95
CA TYR A 207 -2.13 -10.89 -12.00
C TYR A 207 -2.59 -9.53 -12.52
N LEU A 208 -1.80 -8.49 -12.19
CA LEU A 208 -1.87 -7.16 -12.77
C LEU A 208 -0.45 -6.73 -13.11
N LEU A 209 -0.17 -6.45 -14.38
CA LEU A 209 1.08 -5.82 -14.79
C LEU A 209 0.86 -4.32 -14.92
N ARG A 210 1.80 -3.53 -14.40
CA ARG A 210 1.86 -2.09 -14.62
C ARG A 210 3.19 -1.73 -15.26
N THR A 211 3.13 -0.88 -16.27
CA THR A 211 4.30 -0.45 -17.04
C THR A 211 4.48 1.05 -16.90
N LYS A 212 5.70 1.48 -16.59
CA LYS A 212 6.05 2.89 -16.46
C LYS A 212 7.33 3.19 -17.21
N ASP A 213 7.43 4.42 -17.69
CA ASP A 213 8.67 4.90 -18.29
C ASP A 213 9.82 4.91 -17.27
N LYS A 214 11.05 4.62 -17.70
CA LYS A 214 12.25 4.62 -16.85
C LYS A 214 12.45 5.95 -16.11
N ASP A 215 12.00 7.06 -16.69
CA ASP A 215 12.15 8.40 -16.10
C ASP A 215 11.03 8.72 -15.09
N LYS A 216 10.10 7.79 -14.85
CA LYS A 216 9.05 7.89 -13.83
C LYS A 216 9.42 7.12 -12.56
N ASN A 217 9.58 7.87 -11.46
CA ASN A 217 9.87 7.28 -10.16
C ASN A 217 8.66 6.52 -9.58
N GLU A 218 7.44 7.02 -9.78
CA GLU A 218 6.20 6.45 -9.23
C GLU A 218 5.54 5.45 -10.19
N GLY A 219 4.77 4.50 -9.64
CA GLY A 219 4.12 3.41 -10.40
C GLY A 219 2.60 3.42 -10.35
N GLY A 220 1.96 4.51 -9.91
CA GLY A 220 0.50 4.57 -9.80
C GLY A 220 -0.19 4.86 -11.12
N VAL A 221 -1.16 4.03 -11.52
CA VAL A 221 -1.96 4.24 -12.75
C VAL A 221 -2.87 5.47 -12.60
N MET A 222 -3.59 5.57 -11.49
CA MET A 222 -4.55 6.65 -11.24
C MET A 222 -3.91 8.04 -11.08
N ILE A 223 -2.61 8.10 -10.79
CA ILE A 223 -1.84 9.37 -10.73
C ILE A 223 -1.08 9.66 -12.03
N GLY A 224 -1.35 8.88 -13.10
CA GLY A 224 -0.79 9.10 -14.43
C GLY A 224 0.70 8.79 -14.57
N CYS A 225 1.28 7.98 -13.68
CA CYS A 225 2.71 7.62 -13.73
C CYS A 225 2.97 6.29 -14.44
N SER A 226 1.95 5.44 -14.61
CA SER A 226 2.06 4.12 -15.23
C SER A 226 0.78 3.76 -15.99
N SER A 227 0.84 2.72 -16.81
CA SER A 227 -0.30 2.14 -17.52
C SER A 227 -0.48 0.67 -17.17
N ILE A 228 -1.70 0.15 -17.35
CA ILE A 228 -2.00 -1.28 -17.22
C ILE A 228 -1.41 -2.01 -18.43
N ASP A 229 -0.85 -3.18 -18.20
CA ASP A 229 -0.20 -3.99 -19.23
C ASP A 229 -0.53 -5.48 -19.04
N SER A 230 0.00 -6.33 -19.92
CA SER A 230 -0.13 -7.79 -19.92
C SER A 230 1.22 -8.46 -20.10
N CYS A 231 1.36 -9.69 -19.62
CA CYS A 231 2.59 -10.46 -19.80
C CYS A 231 2.47 -11.41 -21.00
N VAL A 232 3.50 -11.45 -21.85
CA VAL A 232 3.74 -12.57 -22.76
C VAL A 232 4.85 -13.43 -22.15
N LEU A 233 4.54 -14.69 -21.85
CA LEU A 233 5.55 -15.63 -21.35
C LEU A 233 6.42 -16.07 -22.52
N ILE A 234 7.72 -15.85 -22.40
CA ILE A 234 8.71 -16.27 -23.38
C ILE A 234 9.27 -17.65 -22.94
N PRO A 235 9.38 -18.63 -23.85
CA PRO A 235 9.95 -19.95 -23.56
C PRO A 235 11.40 -19.92 -23.07
#